data_AF-A0A522YFA0-F1
#
_entry.id   AF-A0A522YFA0-F1
#
_cell.length_a   1.000
_cell.length_b   1.000
_cell.length_c   1.000
_cell.angle_alpha   90.00
_cell.angle_beta   90.00
_cell.angle_gamma   90.00
#
_symmetry.space_group_name_H-M   'P 1'
#
loop_
_entity.id
_entity.type
_entity.pdbx_description
1 polymer ?
#
loop_
_entity_poly.entity_id
_entity_poly.type
_entity_poly.pdbx_seq_one_letter_code
_entity_poly.pdbx_strand_id
1 'polypeptide(L)'
;MNKEYTDEQIVEAIKRAENSKKYPYGIKSINTHGDEAYARKICFNTVKNNRARFAKQTKYTDFIEFLGSRYCPIGAADDPTGLNKNWVKNVKYFLENKK
;
A
#
# COMPACT_ATOMS: atom_id res chain seq x y z
N MET A 1 -20.28 -5.69 4.27
CA MET A 1 -19.54 -6.85 3.72
C MET A 1 -18.13 -6.39 3.41
N ASN A 2 -17.10 -6.99 4.01
CA ASN A 2 -15.71 -6.74 3.61
C ASN A 2 -15.53 -7.24 2.18
N LYS A 3 -15.46 -6.31 1.23
CA LYS A 3 -15.26 -6.63 -0.17
C LYS A 3 -13.81 -7.09 -0.31
N GLU A 4 -13.62 -8.35 -0.68
CA GLU A 4 -12.27 -8.88 -0.85
C GLU A 4 -11.72 -8.47 -2.22
N TYR A 5 -10.74 -7.57 -2.22
CA TYR A 5 -10.03 -7.12 -3.42
C TYR A 5 -8.86 -8.05 -3.74
N THR A 6 -8.63 -8.31 -5.03
CA THR A 6 -7.43 -9.07 -5.47
C THR A 6 -6.16 -8.27 -5.22
N ASP A 7 -5.02 -8.98 -5.18
CA ASP A 7 -3.72 -8.34 -5.00
C ASP A 7 -3.44 -7.32 -6.11
N GLU A 8 -3.85 -7.59 -7.34
CA GLU A 8 -3.73 -6.65 -8.47
C GLU A 8 -4.55 -5.39 -8.28
N GLN A 9 -5.78 -5.50 -7.77
CA GLN A 9 -6.62 -4.33 -7.49
C GLN A 9 -5.99 -3.45 -6.42
N ILE A 10 -5.41 -4.06 -5.39
CA ILE A 10 -4.71 -3.35 -4.31
C ILE A 10 -3.44 -2.68 -4.84
N VAL A 11 -2.64 -3.37 -5.64
CA VAL A 11 -1.44 -2.79 -6.28
C VAL A 11 -1.81 -1.58 -7.14
N GLU A 12 -2.86 -1.68 -7.95
CA GLU A 12 -3.32 -0.56 -8.79
C GLU A 12 -3.81 0.63 -7.95
N ALA A 13 -4.55 0.37 -6.86
CA ALA A 13 -4.96 1.43 -5.94
C ALA A 13 -3.77 2.10 -5.24
N ILE A 14 -2.74 1.34 -4.85
CA ILE A 14 -1.50 1.88 -4.27
C ILE A 14 -0.75 2.76 -5.27
N LYS A 15 -0.67 2.35 -6.55
CA LYS A 15 -0.06 3.16 -7.62
C LYS A 15 -0.68 4.56 -7.65
N ARG A 16 -2.01 4.61 -7.64
CA ARG A 16 -2.80 5.84 -7.71
C ARG A 16 -2.71 6.67 -6.43
N ALA A 17 -2.66 6.02 -5.27
CA ALA A 17 -2.53 6.70 -3.98
C ALA A 17 -1.16 7.38 -3.79
N GLU A 18 -0.08 6.76 -4.26
CA GLU A 18 1.29 7.27 -4.12
C GLU A 18 1.66 8.27 -5.22
N ASN A 19 1.21 8.03 -6.46
CA ASN A 19 1.39 8.87 -7.65
C ASN A 19 2.75 9.57 -7.78
N SER A 20 3.84 8.86 -7.46
CA SER A 20 5.20 9.39 -7.46
C SER A 20 6.03 8.80 -8.59
N LYS A 21 6.63 9.67 -9.41
CA LYS A 21 7.58 9.26 -10.46
C LYS A 21 8.94 8.86 -9.90
N LYS A 22 9.35 9.48 -8.78
CA LYS A 22 10.65 9.22 -8.13
C LYS A 22 10.63 7.93 -7.31
N TYR A 23 9.51 7.66 -6.65
CA TYR A 23 9.29 6.47 -5.84
C TYR A 23 7.98 5.81 -6.25
N PRO A 24 7.93 5.11 -7.40
CA PRO A 24 6.71 4.42 -7.82
C PRO A 24 6.22 3.48 -6.71
N TYR A 25 4.91 3.49 -6.45
CA TYR A 25 4.28 2.76 -5.35
C TYR A 25 4.81 3.10 -3.95
N GLY A 26 5.51 4.23 -3.75
CA GLY A 26 6.04 4.60 -2.43
C GLY A 26 7.22 3.74 -1.96
N ILE A 27 7.80 2.92 -2.84
CA ILE A 27 8.94 2.05 -2.50
C ILE A 27 10.21 2.89 -2.32
N LYS A 28 10.62 3.12 -1.07
CA LYS A 28 11.85 3.83 -0.70
C LYS A 28 12.95 2.91 -0.16
N SER A 29 12.61 1.70 0.28
CA SER A 29 13.55 0.75 0.89
C SER A 29 14.46 0.05 -0.12
N ILE A 30 14.07 0.03 -1.39
CA ILE A 30 14.82 -0.53 -2.51
C ILE A 30 14.90 0.56 -3.57
N ASN A 31 16.11 0.89 -4.02
CA ASN A 31 16.26 1.86 -5.10
C ASN A 31 15.80 1.23 -6.42
N THR A 32 14.64 1.66 -6.91
CA THR A 32 14.10 1.21 -8.19
C THR A 32 14.54 2.09 -9.35
N HIS A 33 15.28 3.18 -9.10
CA HIS A 33 15.65 4.18 -10.11
C HIS A 33 14.44 4.75 -10.90
N GLY A 34 13.25 4.71 -10.32
CA GLY A 34 12.01 5.10 -10.99
C GLY A 34 11.45 4.06 -11.96
N ASP A 35 12.03 2.85 -12.03
CA ASP A 35 11.47 1.73 -12.80
C ASP A 35 10.14 1.28 -12.18
N GLU A 36 9.06 1.65 -12.85
CA GLU A 36 7.70 1.35 -12.43
C GLU A 36 7.41 -0.16 -12.48
N ALA A 37 7.91 -0.90 -13.47
CA ALA A 37 7.62 -2.32 -13.62
C ALA A 37 8.30 -3.13 -12.49
N TYR A 38 9.54 -2.76 -12.16
CA TYR A 38 10.26 -3.34 -11.04
C TYR A 38 9.62 -2.98 -9.70
N ALA A 39 9.27 -1.71 -9.50
CA ALA A 39 8.54 -1.25 -8.30
C ALA A 39 7.19 -1.96 -8.14
N ARG A 40 6.45 -2.16 -9.24
CA ARG A 40 5.18 -2.90 -9.25
C ARG A 40 5.38 -4.34 -8.77
N LYS A 41 6.43 -5.02 -9.22
CA LYS A 41 6.74 -6.40 -8.78
C LYS A 41 7.03 -6.45 -7.28
N ILE A 42 7.76 -5.48 -6.76
CA ILE A 42 8.03 -5.36 -5.30
C ILE A 42 6.73 -5.11 -4.54
N CYS A 43 5.90 -4.17 -5.01
CA CYS A 43 4.61 -3.86 -4.39
C CYS A 43 3.70 -5.09 -4.35
N PHE A 44 3.56 -5.80 -5.47
CA PHE A 44 2.77 -7.03 -5.57
C PHE A 44 3.23 -8.10 -4.57
N ASN A 45 4.54 -8.38 -4.51
CA ASN A 45 5.08 -9.33 -3.54
C ASN A 45 4.84 -8.87 -2.09
N THR A 46 4.90 -7.57 -1.84
CA THR A 46 4.61 -6.99 -0.52
C THR A 46 3.17 -7.22 -0.12
N VAL A 47 2.20 -6.98 -1.01
CA VAL A 47 0.78 -7.24 -0.77
C VAL A 47 0.53 -8.72 -0.49
N LYS A 48 1.02 -9.60 -1.37
CA LYS A 48 0.89 -11.07 -1.23
C LYS A 48 1.47 -11.59 0.09
N ASN A 49 2.66 -11.15 0.46
CA ASN A 49 3.30 -11.56 1.72
C ASN A 49 2.54 -11.03 2.94
N ASN A 50 1.96 -9.84 2.85
CA ASN A 50 1.16 -9.29 3.93
C ASN A 50 -0.21 -9.97 4.06
N ARG A 51 -0.81 -10.50 2.98
CA ARG A 51 -2.01 -11.37 3.09
C ARG A 51 -1.74 -12.58 3.99
N ALA A 52 -0.62 -13.26 3.78
CA ALA A 52 -0.21 -14.39 4.61
C ALA A 52 0.05 -13.99 6.08
N ARG A 53 0.56 -12.78 6.33
CA ARG A 53 0.75 -12.24 7.68
C ARG A 53 -0.57 -11.83 8.34
N PHE A 54 -1.48 -11.24 7.57
CA PHE A 54 -2.79 -10.82 8.00
C PHE A 54 -3.64 -12.00 8.47
N ALA A 55 -3.56 -13.13 7.78
CA ALA A 55 -4.25 -14.37 8.17
C ALA A 55 -3.75 -14.96 9.50
N LYS A 56 -2.57 -14.54 9.98
CA LYS A 56 -1.93 -15.07 11.21
C LYS A 56 -2.03 -14.15 12.41
N GLN A 57 -2.58 -12.95 12.23
CA GLN A 57 -2.71 -11.96 13.29
C GLN A 57 -4.18 -11.78 13.69
N THR A 58 -4.42 -11.20 14.86
CA THR A 58 -5.77 -10.99 15.42
C THR A 58 -6.10 -9.53 15.75
N LYS A 59 -5.14 -8.61 15.55
CA LYS A 59 -5.27 -7.18 15.89
C LYS A 59 -6.12 -6.39 14.88
N TYR A 60 -6.02 -6.73 13.60
CA TYR A 60 -6.67 -6.01 12.51
C TYR A 60 -7.75 -6.89 11.88
N THR A 61 -8.91 -6.30 11.62
CA THR A 61 -10.05 -6.93 10.93
C THR A 61 -10.16 -6.48 9.46
N ASP A 62 -9.45 -5.42 9.08
CA ASP A 62 -9.37 -4.88 7.72
C ASP A 62 -7.95 -5.02 7.18
N PHE A 63 -7.82 -5.61 5.99
CA PHE A 63 -6.51 -5.88 5.39
C PHE A 63 -5.79 -4.60 4.95
N ILE A 64 -6.50 -3.57 4.49
CA ILE A 64 -5.89 -2.33 4.03
C ILE A 64 -5.35 -1.52 5.21
N GLU A 65 -6.06 -1.51 6.35
CA GLU A 65 -5.57 -0.91 7.59
C GLU A 65 -4.32 -1.63 8.12
N PHE A 66 -4.35 -2.97 8.11
CA PHE A 66 -3.17 -3.76 8.44
C PHE A 66 -2.00 -3.43 7.51
N LEU A 67 -2.22 -3.45 6.19
CA LEU A 67 -1.20 -3.17 5.20
C LEU A 67 -0.64 -1.75 5.38
N GLY A 68 -1.50 -0.74 5.55
CA GLY A 68 -1.11 0.64 5.79
C GLY A 68 -0.22 0.81 7.01
N SER A 69 -0.51 0.09 8.11
CA SER A 69 0.35 0.10 9.32
C SER A 69 1.77 -0.41 9.09
N ARG A 70 2.00 -1.17 8.01
CA ARG A 70 3.29 -1.76 7.64
C ARG A 70 3.96 -1.01 6.48
N TYR A 71 3.16 -0.53 5.55
CA TYR A 71 3.59 0.08 4.30
C TYR A 71 3.80 1.59 4.43
N CYS A 72 2.91 2.26 5.17
CA CYS A 72 2.88 3.71 5.35
C CYS A 72 2.55 4.04 6.83
N PRO A 73 3.43 3.68 7.78
CA PRO A 73 3.14 3.81 9.21
C PRO A 73 3.03 5.29 9.63
N ILE A 74 2.04 5.60 10.45
CA ILE A 74 1.84 6.94 11.04
C ILE A 74 2.96 7.20 12.05
N GLY A 75 3.59 8.38 11.96
CA GLY A 75 4.69 8.77 12.86
C GLY A 75 6.05 8.16 12.48
N ALA A 76 6.18 7.63 11.26
CA ALA A 76 7.48 7.25 10.73
C ALA A 76 8.42 8.46 10.65
N ALA A 77 9.72 8.23 10.85
CA ALA A 77 10.73 9.30 10.82
C ALA A 77 10.77 10.05 9.47
N ASP A 78 10.35 9.40 8.38
CA ASP A 78 10.28 9.97 7.03
C ASP A 78 8.91 10.60 6.69
N ASP A 79 8.03 10.78 7.68
CA ASP A 79 6.73 11.48 7.58
C ASP A 79 6.67 12.72 8.49
N PRO A 80 7.51 13.76 8.26
CA PRO A 80 7.59 14.93 9.14
C PRO A 80 6.32 15.79 9.13
N THR A 81 5.45 15.61 8.13
CA THR A 81 4.20 16.37 7.97
C THR A 81 2.95 15.57 8.39
N GLY A 82 3.10 14.30 8.78
CA GLY A 82 2.00 13.45 9.23
C GLY A 82 1.01 13.12 8.12
N LEU A 83 1.47 13.00 6.87
CA LEU A 83 0.63 12.72 5.70
C LEU A 83 0.27 11.24 5.58
N ASN A 84 1.02 10.33 6.22
CA ASN A 84 0.79 8.89 6.15
C ASN A 84 -0.62 8.50 6.65
N LYS A 85 -1.22 9.32 7.53
CA LYS A 85 -2.60 9.14 8.02
C LYS A 85 -3.65 9.11 6.89
N ASN A 86 -3.35 9.69 5.73
CA ASN A 86 -4.27 9.73 4.59
C ASN A 86 -4.17 8.48 3.69
N TRP A 87 -3.12 7.67 3.84
CA TRP A 87 -2.81 6.58 2.92
C TRP A 87 -3.93 5.55 2.82
N VAL A 88 -4.42 5.06 3.96
CA VAL A 88 -5.52 4.07 4.01
C VAL A 88 -6.78 4.60 3.34
N LYS A 89 -7.14 5.87 3.60
CA LYS A 89 -8.29 6.53 2.99
C LYS A 89 -8.16 6.59 1.47
N ASN A 90 -6.99 6.98 0.96
CA ASN A 90 -6.73 7.10 -0.47
C ASN A 90 -6.76 5.73 -1.17
N VAL A 91 -6.14 4.70 -0.59
CA VAL A 91 -6.16 3.35 -1.16
C VAL A 91 -7.58 2.80 -1.20
N LYS A 92 -8.36 2.92 -0.11
CA LYS A 92 -9.78 2.50 -0.09
C LYS A 92 -10.60 3.26 -1.14
N TYR A 93 -10.39 4.58 -1.28
CA TYR A 93 -11.06 5.38 -2.31
C TYR A 93 -10.84 4.83 -3.73
N PHE A 94 -9.59 4.52 -4.11
CA PHE A 94 -9.27 3.99 -5.44
C PHE A 94 -9.72 2.53 -5.65
N LEU A 95 -9.82 1.73 -4.58
CA LEU A 95 -10.40 0.39 -4.64
C LEU A 95 -11.92 0.41 -4.91
N GLU A 96 -12.61 1.38 -4.32
CA GLU A 96 -14.06 1.56 -4.49
C GLU A 96 -14.41 2.24 -5.81
N ASN A 97 -13.61 3.23 -6.21
CA ASN A 97 -13.85 4.06 -7.39
C ASN A 97 -12.82 3.73 -8.47
N LYS A 98 -13.08 2.65 -9.23
CA LYS A 98 -12.23 2.16 -10.36
C LYS A 98 -12.01 3.17 -11.52
N LYS A 99 -12.33 4.45 -11.35
CA LYS A 99 -12.19 5.49 -12.38
C LYS A 99 -10.73 5.77 -12.70
#